data_AF-A0A1Q9P8X1-F1
#
_entry.id   AF-A0A1Q9P8X1-F1
#
_cell.length_a   1.000
_cell.length_b   1.000
_cell.length_c   1.000
_cell.angle_alpha   90.00
_cell.angle_beta   90.00
_cell.angle_gamma   90.00
#
_symmetry.space_group_name_H-M   'P 1'
#
loop_
_entity.id
_entity.type
_entity.pdbx_description
1 polymer ?
#
loop_
_entity_poly.entity_id
_entity_poly.type
_entity_poly.pdbx_seq_one_letter_code
_entity_poly.pdbx_strand_id
1 'polypeptide(L)' 'ILAKRLNKPMTAGSDGHTSWEIGHAKTWLQDVETADDIFEELKKGRTQITGYPSFFILHIPTMLWQRVRKIAYDSW' A
#
# COMPACT_ATOMS: atom_id res chain seq x y z
N ILE A 1 -13.84 4.83 1.12
CA ILE A 1 -12.66 4.66 0.24
C ILE A 1 -13.07 5.09 -1.18
N LEU A 2 -12.26 5.91 -1.86
CA LEU A 2 -12.54 6.48 -3.19
C LEU A 2 -12.74 5.41 -4.27
N ALA A 3 -11.92 4.35 -4.26
CA ALA A 3 -12.04 3.24 -5.23
C ALA A 3 -13.44 2.63 -5.27
N LYS A 4 -14.06 2.43 -4.09
CA LYS A 4 -15.45 1.96 -3.98
C LYS A 4 -16.45 2.94 -4.62
N ARG A 5 -16.22 4.26 -4.50
CA ARG A 5 -17.08 5.29 -5.12
C ARG A 5 -16.93 5.34 -6.64
N LEU A 6 -15.75 5.03 -7.15
CA LEU A 6 -15.44 5.01 -8.58
C LEU A 6 -15.65 3.64 -9.24
N ASN A 7 -16.21 2.67 -8.49
CA ASN A 7 -16.37 1.29 -8.91
C ASN A 7 -15.09 0.68 -9.51
N LYS A 8 -13.95 0.94 -8.84
CA LYS A 8 -12.63 0.41 -9.23
C LYS A 8 -12.25 -0.76 -8.33
N PRO A 9 -11.61 -1.82 -8.89
CA PRO A 9 -11.00 -2.85 -8.09
C PRO A 9 -10.01 -2.28 -7.07
N MET A 10 -9.93 -2.92 -5.90
CA MET A 10 -8.99 -2.55 -4.86
C MET A 10 -7.93 -3.63 -4.73
N THR A 11 -6.67 -3.20 -4.64
CA THR A 11 -5.54 -4.08 -4.34
C THR A 11 -4.70 -3.44 -3.25
N ALA A 12 -3.99 -4.28 -2.51
CA ALA A 12 -3.00 -3.88 -1.54
C ALA A 12 -1.77 -4.75 -1.68
N GLY A 13 -0.60 -4.10 -1.67
CA GLY A 13 0.70 -4.73 -1.56
C GLY A 13 1.48 -4.07 -0.44
N SER A 14 2.45 -4.77 0.12
CA SER A 14 3.25 -4.26 1.23
C SER A 14 4.08 -3.03 0.89
N ASP A 15 4.34 -2.78 -0.40
CA ASP A 15 5.29 -1.75 -0.87
C ASP A 15 6.62 -1.84 -0.10
N GLY A 16 7.09 -3.08 0.07
CA GLY A 16 8.21 -3.39 0.95
C GLY A 16 9.52 -2.99 0.28
N HIS A 17 10.27 -2.12 0.94
CA HIS A 17 11.62 -1.71 0.54
C HIS A 17 12.70 -2.51 1.30
N THR A 18 12.28 -3.20 2.36
CA THR A 18 13.09 -4.10 3.18
C THR A 18 12.40 -5.46 3.34
N SER A 19 13.17 -6.51 3.63
CA SER A 19 12.65 -7.88 3.77
C SER A 19 11.58 -8.02 4.85
N TRP A 20 11.64 -7.20 5.90
CA TRP A 20 10.69 -7.20 7.02
C TRP A 20 9.30 -6.68 6.63
N GLU A 21 9.24 -5.81 5.61
CA GLU A 21 7.98 -5.21 5.17
C GLU A 21 7.18 -6.15 4.27
N ILE A 22 7.81 -7.18 3.71
CA ILE A 22 7.17 -8.14 2.81
C ILE A 22 5.97 -8.80 3.52
N GLY A 23 4.78 -8.58 2.96
CA GLY A 23 3.54 -9.15 3.49
C GLY A 23 2.87 -8.34 4.61
N HIS A 24 3.34 -7.13 4.93
CA HIS A 24 2.59 -6.18 5.79
C HIS A 24 1.19 -5.85 5.26
N ALA A 25 1.00 -5.89 3.93
CA ALA A 25 -0.31 -5.82 3.29
C ALA A 25 -0.41 -6.88 2.19
N LYS A 26 -1.58 -7.50 2.08
CA LYS A 26 -1.86 -8.61 1.16
C LYS A 26 -3.25 -8.45 0.55
N THR A 27 -3.36 -8.86 -0.71
CA THR A 27 -4.62 -9.08 -1.40
C THR A 27 -4.88 -10.58 -1.48
N TRP A 28 -5.99 -11.02 -0.93
CA TRP A 28 -6.45 -12.39 -0.99
C TRP A 28 -7.43 -12.56 -2.14
N LEU A 29 -7.21 -13.60 -2.92
CA LEU A 29 -8.05 -14.05 -4.01
C LEU A 29 -8.54 -15.46 -3.67
N GLN A 30 -9.76 -15.78 -4.09
CA GLN A 30 -10.36 -17.10 -3.90
C GLN A 30 -10.27 -17.89 -5.21
N ASP A 31 -10.19 -19.21 -5.11
CA ASP A 31 -10.28 -20.14 -6.24
C ASP A 31 -9.33 -19.83 -7.41
N VAL A 32 -8.05 -19.66 -7.10
CA VAL A 32 -6.99 -19.38 -8.09
C VAL A 32 -6.15 -20.63 -8.34
N GLU A 33 -6.12 -21.10 -9.59
CA GLU A 33 -5.25 -22.22 -10.02
C GLU A 33 -4.17 -21.75 -10.99
N THR A 34 -4.43 -20.68 -11.75
CA THR A 34 -3.55 -20.14 -12.77
C THR A 34 -3.29 -18.63 -12.58
N ALA A 35 -2.27 -18.12 -13.28
CA ALA A 35 -2.00 -16.69 -13.29
C ALA A 35 -3.11 -15.87 -13.97
N ASP A 36 -3.84 -16.46 -14.92
CA ASP A 36 -4.96 -15.78 -15.60
C ASP A 36 -6.16 -15.62 -14.66
N ASP A 37 -6.39 -16.58 -13.76
CA ASP A 37 -7.43 -16.47 -12.74
C ASP A 37 -7.17 -15.30 -11.79
N ILE A 38 -5.90 -15.05 -11.45
CA ILE A 38 -5.48 -13.87 -10.66
C ILE A 38 -5.95 -12.59 -11.35
N PHE A 39 -5.65 -12.46 -12.65
CA PHE A 39 -6.02 -11.27 -13.41
C PHE A 39 -7.55 -11.08 -13.47
N GLU A 40 -8.30 -12.15 -13.69
CA GLU A 40 -9.76 -12.10 -13.77
C GLU A 40 -10.42 -11.76 -12.42
N GLU A 41 -9.94 -12.33 -11.30
CA GLU A 41 -10.44 -11.98 -9.97
C GLU A 41 -10.15 -10.52 -9.62
N LEU A 42 -8.94 -10.05 -9.93
CA LEU A 42 -8.56 -8.65 -9.76
C LEU A 42 -9.43 -7.72 -10.60
N LYS A 43 -9.67 -8.04 -11.87
CA LYS A 43 -10.51 -7.25 -12.77
C LYS A 43 -11.96 -7.18 -12.30
N LYS A 44 -12.48 -8.27 -11.73
CA LYS A 44 -13.84 -8.35 -11.14
C LYS A 44 -13.93 -7.69 -9.76
N GLY A 45 -12.79 -7.34 -9.15
CA GLY A 45 -12.74 -6.71 -7.83
C GLY A 45 -13.09 -7.64 -6.67
N ARG A 46 -13.10 -8.95 -6.89
CA ARG A 46 -13.37 -9.99 -5.89
C ARG A 46 -12.14 -10.22 -5.03
N THR A 47 -11.89 -9.26 -4.15
CA THR A 47 -10.66 -9.16 -3.38
C THR A 47 -10.97 -8.97 -1.91
N GLN A 48 -10.16 -9.59 -1.06
CA GLN A 48 -10.12 -9.28 0.37
C GLN A 48 -8.76 -8.72 0.73
N ILE A 49 -8.74 -7.59 1.43
CA ILE A 49 -7.50 -6.91 1.80
C ILE A 49 -7.26 -7.11 3.29
N THR A 50 -6.04 -7.51 3.64
CA THR A 50 -5.55 -7.49 5.02
C THR A 50 -4.22 -6.76 5.07
N GLY A 51 -3.98 -6.02 6.14
CA GLY A 51 -2.66 -5.49 6.41
C GLY A 51 -2.62 -4.71 7.70
N TYR A 52 -1.41 -4.34 8.11
CA TYR A 52 -1.17 -3.45 9.23
C TYR A 52 -0.17 -2.38 8.82
N PRO A 53 -0.32 -1.14 9.33
CA PRO A 53 0.62 -0.08 9.06
C PRO A 53 1.95 -0.33 9.80
N SER A 54 3.03 0.19 9.23
CA SER A 54 4.30 0.31 9.94
C SER A 54 4.14 1.15 11.21
N PHE A 55 4.97 0.91 12.22
CA PHE A 55 4.95 1.70 13.45
C PHE A 55 5.19 3.18 13.13
N PHE A 56 4.34 4.06 13.65
CA PHE A 56 4.39 5.51 13.38
C PHE A 56 5.77 6.13 13.63
N ILE A 57 6.53 5.57 14.58
CA ILE A 57 7.87 6.03 14.95
C ILE A 57 8.86 5.99 13.78
N LEU A 58 8.66 5.07 12.83
CA LEU A 58 9.49 4.95 11.61
C LEU A 58 9.33 6.16 10.68
N HIS A 59 8.28 6.95 10.84
CA HIS A 59 8.05 8.17 10.05
C HIS A 59 8.63 9.43 10.69
N ILE A 60 9.08 9.39 11.95
CA ILE A 60 9.61 10.58 12.64
C ILE A 60 10.84 11.18 11.93
N PRO A 61 11.87 10.38 11.55
CA PRO A 61 13.05 10.94 10.89
C PRO A 61 12.70 11.65 9.57
N THR A 62 11.81 11.06 8.77
CA THR A 62 11.35 11.62 7.50
C THR A 62 10.56 12.90 7.69
N MET A 63 9.66 12.97 8.68
CA MET A 63 8.91 14.19 9.00
C MET A 63 9.82 15.33 9.48
N LEU A 64 10.80 15.03 10.33
CA LEU A 64 11.79 16.01 10.80
C LEU A 64 12.64 16.53 9.64
N TRP A 65 13.14 15.64 8.78
CA TRP A 65 13.91 16.01 7.60
C TRP A 65 13.12 16.90 6.64
N GLN A 66 11.84 16.58 6.39
CA GLN A 66 10.98 17.41 5.55
C GLN A 66 10.75 18.80 6.14
N ARG A 67 10.59 18.91 7.48
CA ARG A 67 10.47 20.21 8.15
C ARG A 67 11.76 21.03 8.05
N VAL A 68 12.92 20.42 8.30
CA VAL A 68 14.22 21.10 8.15
C VAL A 68 14.43 21.56 6.71
N ARG A 69 14.16 20.70 5.72
CA ARG A 69 14.23 21.06 4.30
C ARG A 69 13.34 22.23 3.96
N LYS A 70 12.10 22.25 4.47
CA LYS A 70 11.17 23.34 4.23
C LYS A 70 11.71 24.66 4.78
N ILE A 71 12.17 24.67 6.03
CA ILE A 71 12.74 25.87 6.67
C ILE A 71 13.96 26.38 5.90
N ALA A 72 14.87 25.48 5.50
CA ALA A 72 16.06 25.85 4.73
C ALA A 72 15.70 26.43 3.36
N TYR A 73 14.68 25.89 2.68
CA TYR A 73 14.21 26.39 1.39
C TYR A 73 13.49 27.74 1.51
N ASP A 74 12.70 27.94 2.56
CA ASP A 74 12.02 29.21 2.84
C ASP A 74 12.99 30.32 3.31
N SER A 75 14.21 29.94 3.72
CA SER A 75 15.27 30.87 4.16
C SER A 75 16.22 31.35 3.05
N TRP A 76 16.03 30.89 1.81
CA TRP A 76 16.79 31.27 0.63
C TRP A 76 15.93 32.16 -0.29
#